data_AF-A0A9Q4GBX5-F1
#
_entry.id   AF-A0A9Q4GBX5-F1
#
_cell.length_a   1.000
_cell.length_b   1.000
_cell.length_c   1.000
_cell.angle_alpha   90.00
_cell.angle_beta   90.00
_cell.angle_gamma   90.00
#
_symmetry.space_group_name_H-M   'P 1'
#
loop_
_entity.id
_entity.type
_entity.pdbx_description
1 polymer ?
#
loop_
_entity_poly.entity_id
_entity_poly.type
_entity_poly.pdbx_seq_one_letter_code
_entity_poly.pdbx_strand_id
1 'polypeptide(L)'
;MKAFFLIIAFYLVFPQLCHADQEAPNATYIKYSPNKKFMIEMVPSSSYGEQGTGKVYLASDTAKSHPIWEINWYAFNVFLSDDGEHLVRFGPWASDINNYSDLAIAFYRKGKLQKKYKVNNLVKDLSKVDHSVSHYTWTAEVTTVKTGFSNDHKTYTLVTSDKLVYEFDVKTGKILKKYLDPAAKNFIEKRKEESDAVEKQGLKIKSMTPELIEFDKYFNCERTEGLYGGGEFEGMWRTDLIPKEKQLYPWRCTVRFTIPEDKKVQVKLKPEDILELYRDFTSSRFAKTFLDSLNIIEIRFRTKSDRLNSLGEETEEYATMLSNNGYKVSDTKEWIEAIIDFKGKNGINRMISFLHPKGSDYYLLDYLDEELSSLESLLNRDNSLYDFYCYRNLTIFDKDGKMELISRNKY
;
A
#
# COMPACT_ATOMS: atom_id res chain seq x y z
N MET A 1 -43.08 -0.01 2.80
CA MET A 1 -42.25 -1.24 2.91
C MET A 1 -41.43 -1.54 1.66
N LYS A 2 -41.98 -1.54 0.44
CA LYS A 2 -41.21 -1.86 -0.80
C LYS A 2 -40.05 -0.89 -1.12
N ALA A 3 -40.16 0.40 -0.79
CA ALA A 3 -39.09 1.37 -1.02
C ALA A 3 -37.89 1.26 -0.04
N PHE A 4 -38.11 0.76 1.18
CA PHE A 4 -37.06 0.62 2.20
C PHE A 4 -36.11 -0.54 1.88
N PHE A 5 -36.64 -1.63 1.32
CA PHE A 5 -35.84 -2.74 0.82
C PHE A 5 -34.99 -2.36 -0.42
N LEU A 6 -35.47 -1.43 -1.25
CA LEU A 6 -34.75 -0.99 -2.45
C LEU A 6 -33.54 -0.10 -2.11
N ILE A 7 -33.64 0.69 -1.03
CA ILE A 7 -32.53 1.52 -0.53
C ILE A 7 -31.47 0.65 0.16
N ILE A 8 -31.86 -0.34 0.96
CA ILE A 8 -30.90 -1.29 1.58
C ILE A 8 -30.18 -2.13 0.50
N ALA A 9 -30.90 -2.54 -0.55
CA ALA A 9 -30.28 -3.24 -1.67
C ALA A 9 -29.27 -2.36 -2.42
N PHE A 10 -29.50 -1.06 -2.55
CA PHE A 10 -28.59 -0.12 -3.23
C PHE A 10 -27.30 0.14 -2.42
N TYR A 11 -27.40 0.23 -1.08
CA TYR A 11 -26.27 0.50 -0.19
C TYR A 11 -25.41 -0.73 0.15
N LEU A 12 -25.88 -1.94 -0.12
CA LEU A 12 -25.06 -3.16 0.01
C LEU A 12 -24.15 -3.40 -1.22
N VAL A 13 -24.31 -2.64 -2.31
CA VAL A 13 -23.52 -2.83 -3.55
C VAL A 13 -22.39 -1.79 -3.72
N PHE A 14 -22.46 -0.63 -3.06
CA PHE A 14 -21.55 0.50 -3.34
C PHE A 14 -20.18 0.58 -2.62
N PRO A 15 -19.85 -0.16 -1.56
CA PRO A 15 -18.55 -0.04 -0.89
C PRO A 15 -17.41 -0.85 -1.54
N GLN A 16 -17.55 -1.28 -2.79
CA GLN A 16 -16.52 -2.06 -3.51
C GLN A 16 -15.62 -1.21 -4.44
N LEU A 17 -15.74 0.12 -4.43
CA LEU A 17 -14.90 1.00 -5.24
C LEU A 17 -13.62 1.47 -4.52
N CYS A 18 -13.14 0.73 -3.50
CA CYS A 18 -11.73 0.77 -3.21
C CYS A 18 -11.03 0.22 -4.46
N HIS A 19 -10.53 1.13 -5.31
CA HIS A 19 -9.77 0.78 -6.49
C HIS A 19 -8.57 -0.05 -6.05
N ALA A 20 -8.73 -1.37 -6.11
CA ALA A 20 -7.62 -2.31 -6.08
C ALA A 20 -6.58 -1.86 -7.10
N ASP A 21 -5.32 -2.23 -6.87
CA ASP A 21 -4.22 -1.97 -7.80
C ASP A 21 -4.69 -2.26 -9.23
N GLN A 22 -4.79 -1.21 -10.05
CA GLN A 22 -5.23 -1.31 -11.44
C GLN A 22 -4.08 -1.77 -12.31
N GLU A 23 -4.39 -2.47 -13.40
CA GLU A 23 -3.41 -2.74 -14.45
C GLU A 23 -2.79 -1.40 -14.88
N ALA A 24 -1.46 -1.32 -14.97
CA ALA A 24 -0.81 -0.13 -15.49
C ALA A 24 -1.28 0.07 -16.95
N PRO A 25 -1.61 1.30 -17.38
CA PRO A 25 -2.02 1.51 -18.75
C PRO A 25 -0.87 1.19 -19.71
N ASN A 26 -1.21 0.59 -20.84
CA ASN A 26 -0.28 0.31 -21.92
C ASN A 26 0.41 1.60 -22.38
N ALA A 27 1.73 1.54 -22.57
CA ALA A 27 2.53 2.63 -23.10
C ALA A 27 3.47 2.15 -24.21
N THR A 28 3.76 3.01 -25.18
CA THR A 28 4.79 2.73 -26.18
C THR A 28 6.14 2.61 -25.51
N TYR A 29 6.91 1.57 -25.86
CA TYR A 29 8.28 1.41 -25.35
C TYR A 29 9.20 0.72 -26.36
N ILE A 30 10.51 0.84 -26.13
CA ILE A 30 11.56 0.19 -26.92
C ILE A 30 12.41 -0.69 -26.00
N LYS A 31 12.71 -1.92 -26.45
CA LYS A 31 13.68 -2.81 -25.80
C LYS A 31 14.78 -3.19 -26.78
N TYR A 32 16.02 -3.15 -26.32
CA TYR A 32 17.19 -3.57 -27.08
C TYR A 32 17.54 -5.03 -26.79
N SER A 33 18.11 -5.73 -27.77
CA SER A 33 18.83 -6.98 -27.52
C SER A 33 20.03 -6.71 -26.60
N PRO A 34 20.53 -7.72 -25.85
CA PRO A 34 21.70 -7.56 -25.00
C PRO A 34 22.95 -7.00 -25.69
N ASN A 35 23.26 -7.41 -26.92
CA ASN A 35 24.34 -6.81 -27.73
C ASN A 35 24.01 -5.45 -28.36
N LYS A 36 22.80 -4.93 -28.14
CA LYS A 36 22.28 -3.66 -28.66
C LYS A 36 22.28 -3.54 -30.19
N LYS A 37 22.42 -4.63 -30.93
CA LYS A 37 22.36 -4.63 -32.41
C LYS A 37 20.94 -4.58 -32.93
N PHE A 38 19.97 -5.06 -32.14
CA PHE A 38 18.57 -5.11 -32.50
C PHE A 38 17.73 -4.40 -31.45
N MET A 39 16.57 -3.91 -31.87
CA MET A 39 15.57 -3.36 -30.96
C MET A 39 14.17 -3.78 -31.40
N ILE A 40 13.26 -3.88 -30.44
CA ILE A 40 11.82 -4.03 -30.67
C ILE A 40 11.10 -2.80 -30.12
N GLU A 41 10.26 -2.19 -30.94
CA GLU A 41 9.34 -1.13 -30.57
C GLU A 41 7.93 -1.72 -30.41
N MET A 42 7.33 -1.51 -29.25
CA MET A 42 5.97 -1.95 -28.93
C MET A 42 5.05 -0.73 -28.88
N VAL A 43 3.98 -0.74 -29.66
CA VAL A 43 2.99 0.34 -29.76
C VAL A 43 1.60 -0.23 -29.46
N PRO A 44 0.97 0.16 -28.34
CA PRO A 44 -0.37 -0.32 -28.02
C PRO A 44 -1.44 0.39 -28.87
N SER A 45 -2.55 -0.30 -29.11
CA SER A 45 -3.75 0.27 -29.74
C SER A 45 -4.94 0.41 -28.79
N SER A 46 -4.72 0.08 -27.50
CA SER A 46 -5.70 0.15 -26.40
C SER A 46 -4.96 0.51 -25.12
N SER A 47 -5.63 1.18 -24.18
CA SER A 47 -5.07 1.50 -22.85
C SER A 47 -4.79 0.25 -22.01
N TYR A 48 -5.45 -0.87 -22.28
CA TYR A 48 -5.30 -2.11 -21.53
C TYR A 48 -5.30 -3.33 -22.46
N GLY A 49 -4.75 -4.45 -21.97
CA GLY A 49 -4.72 -5.73 -22.67
C GLY A 49 -3.65 -5.83 -23.78
N GLU A 50 -3.81 -6.80 -24.67
CA GLU A 50 -2.77 -7.22 -25.62
C GLU A 50 -2.89 -6.60 -27.02
N GLN A 51 -3.76 -5.61 -27.22
CA GLN A 51 -3.98 -5.03 -28.54
C GLN A 51 -2.88 -4.01 -28.89
N GLY A 52 -2.23 -4.21 -30.03
CA GLY A 52 -1.20 -3.31 -30.54
C GLY A 52 -0.30 -3.99 -31.57
N THR A 53 0.89 -3.43 -31.75
CA THR A 53 1.90 -3.95 -32.68
C THR A 53 3.28 -3.93 -32.05
N GLY A 54 4.14 -4.82 -32.52
CA GLY A 54 5.55 -4.86 -32.19
C GLY A 54 6.38 -4.97 -33.47
N LYS A 55 7.42 -4.16 -33.61
CA LYS A 55 8.26 -4.12 -34.81
C LYS A 55 9.73 -4.22 -34.43
N VAL A 56 10.46 -5.13 -35.09
CA VAL A 56 11.89 -5.34 -34.84
C VAL A 56 12.73 -4.66 -35.90
N TYR A 57 13.78 -3.99 -35.46
CA TYR A 57 14.69 -3.20 -36.29
C TYR A 57 16.15 -3.54 -35.99
N LEU A 58 17.03 -3.23 -36.94
CA LEU A 58 18.44 -3.01 -36.63
C LEU A 58 18.54 -1.72 -35.82
N ALA A 59 19.24 -1.76 -34.69
CA ALA A 59 19.39 -0.60 -33.81
C ALA A 59 20.15 0.56 -34.48
N SER A 60 20.96 0.26 -35.51
CA SER A 60 21.65 1.26 -36.33
C SER A 60 20.73 1.98 -37.34
N ASP A 61 19.52 1.46 -37.61
CA ASP A 61 18.53 2.14 -38.46
C ASP A 61 17.79 3.20 -37.65
N THR A 62 18.37 4.40 -37.57
CA THR A 62 17.78 5.53 -36.84
C THR A 62 16.45 6.00 -37.42
N ALA A 63 16.21 5.75 -38.70
CA ALA A 63 14.97 6.11 -39.37
C ALA A 63 13.83 5.11 -39.11
N LYS A 64 14.13 3.91 -38.57
CA LYS A 64 13.17 2.82 -38.34
C LYS A 64 12.31 2.53 -39.59
N SER A 65 12.94 2.61 -40.75
CA SER A 65 12.23 2.68 -42.03
C SER A 65 11.74 1.31 -42.51
N HIS A 66 12.46 0.24 -42.16
CA HIS A 66 12.18 -1.11 -42.62
C HIS A 66 12.28 -2.11 -41.46
N PRO A 67 11.17 -2.54 -40.85
CA PRO A 67 11.23 -3.58 -39.83
C PRO A 67 11.71 -4.89 -40.44
N ILE A 68 12.58 -5.62 -39.72
CA ILE A 68 13.05 -6.96 -40.09
C ILE A 68 11.87 -7.93 -40.08
N TRP A 69 10.99 -7.79 -39.09
CA TRP A 69 9.72 -8.50 -38.96
C TRP A 69 8.83 -7.78 -37.93
N GLU A 70 7.55 -8.16 -37.89
CA GLU A 70 6.54 -7.56 -37.03
C GLU A 70 5.59 -8.59 -36.40
N ILE A 71 4.86 -8.14 -35.40
CA ILE A 71 3.81 -8.87 -34.66
C ILE A 71 2.60 -7.94 -34.46
N ASN A 72 1.41 -8.53 -34.42
CA ASN A 72 0.12 -7.82 -34.31
C ASN A 72 -0.50 -7.91 -32.90
N TRP A 73 0.35 -7.86 -31.89
CA TRP A 73 -0.05 -7.82 -30.48
C TRP A 73 0.92 -6.94 -29.69
N TYR A 74 0.48 -6.54 -28.49
CA TYR A 74 1.25 -5.79 -27.50
C TYR A 74 1.56 -6.65 -26.28
N ALA A 75 2.68 -6.38 -25.61
CA ALA A 75 3.01 -6.96 -24.31
C ALA A 75 3.87 -5.98 -23.53
N PHE A 76 3.73 -5.90 -22.20
CA PHE A 76 4.57 -5.05 -21.36
C PHE A 76 6.02 -5.51 -21.24
N ASN A 77 6.28 -6.82 -21.41
CA ASN A 77 7.59 -7.39 -21.17
C ASN A 77 7.96 -8.44 -22.21
N VAL A 78 9.00 -8.13 -23.00
CA VAL A 78 9.58 -9.02 -24.00
C VAL A 78 11.11 -8.97 -23.93
N PHE A 79 11.74 -10.05 -24.39
CA PHE A 79 13.18 -10.20 -24.48
C PHE A 79 13.56 -10.61 -25.91
N LEU A 80 14.36 -9.78 -26.56
CA LEU A 80 14.85 -10.01 -27.93
C LEU A 80 16.24 -10.64 -27.89
N SER A 81 16.45 -11.71 -28.64
CA SER A 81 17.76 -12.36 -28.76
C SER A 81 18.77 -11.53 -29.55
N ASP A 82 20.04 -11.88 -29.38
CA ASP A 82 21.16 -11.19 -30.02
C ASP A 82 21.29 -11.42 -31.53
N ASP A 83 20.57 -12.40 -32.08
CA ASP A 83 20.45 -12.63 -33.53
C ASP A 83 19.26 -11.87 -34.16
N GLY A 84 18.44 -11.20 -33.35
CA GLY A 84 17.23 -10.49 -33.80
C GLY A 84 16.14 -11.41 -34.39
N GLU A 85 16.31 -12.74 -34.36
CA GLU A 85 15.35 -13.69 -34.92
C GLU A 85 14.35 -14.19 -33.87
N HIS A 86 14.74 -14.26 -32.59
CA HIS A 86 13.95 -14.89 -31.54
C HIS A 86 13.45 -13.87 -30.50
N LEU A 87 12.23 -14.09 -30.03
CA LEU A 87 11.59 -13.25 -29.04
C LEU A 87 10.93 -14.12 -27.97
N VAL A 88 11.18 -13.77 -26.72
CA VAL A 88 10.50 -14.35 -25.56
C VAL A 88 9.55 -13.30 -25.01
N ARG A 89 8.27 -13.68 -24.87
CA ARG A 89 7.18 -12.83 -24.42
C ARG A 89 6.66 -13.33 -23.08
N PHE A 90 6.52 -12.44 -22.10
CA PHE A 90 5.78 -12.74 -20.88
C PHE A 90 4.29 -12.47 -21.07
N GLY A 91 3.48 -13.15 -20.26
CA GLY A 91 2.04 -12.91 -20.17
C GLY A 91 1.65 -11.46 -19.95
N PRO A 92 0.38 -11.11 -20.24
CA PRO A 92 -0.19 -9.86 -19.79
C PRO A 92 -0.36 -9.86 -18.26
N TRP A 93 -1.04 -8.85 -17.74
CA TRP A 93 -1.51 -8.80 -16.37
C TRP A 93 -2.32 -10.06 -16.00
N ALA A 94 -1.82 -10.86 -15.07
CA ALA A 94 -2.39 -12.16 -14.75
C ALA A 94 -3.61 -12.01 -13.84
N SER A 95 -4.78 -12.49 -14.29
CA SER A 95 -6.08 -12.18 -13.68
C SER A 95 -7.01 -13.38 -13.52
N ASP A 96 -6.76 -14.52 -14.18
CA ASP A 96 -7.51 -15.76 -13.99
C ASP A 96 -7.06 -16.49 -12.70
N ILE A 97 -7.39 -15.89 -11.55
CA ILE A 97 -7.03 -16.38 -10.21
C ILE A 97 -7.59 -17.79 -9.94
N ASN A 98 -8.67 -18.19 -10.61
CA ASN A 98 -9.32 -19.47 -10.36
C ASN A 98 -8.60 -20.64 -11.02
N ASN A 99 -8.07 -20.46 -12.24
CA ASN A 99 -7.46 -21.56 -13.00
C ASN A 99 -5.99 -21.34 -13.32
N TYR A 100 -5.45 -20.14 -13.08
CA TYR A 100 -4.11 -19.72 -13.45
C TYR A 100 -3.80 -20.05 -14.91
N SER A 101 -4.79 -19.80 -15.78
CA SER A 101 -4.76 -20.22 -17.18
C SER A 101 -4.24 -19.13 -18.13
N ASP A 102 -3.88 -17.98 -17.57
CA ASP A 102 -3.20 -16.88 -18.24
C ASP A 102 -1.89 -17.35 -18.89
N LEU A 103 -1.50 -16.66 -19.96
CA LEU A 103 -0.20 -16.86 -20.58
C LEU A 103 0.90 -16.57 -19.54
N ALA A 104 1.85 -17.49 -19.36
CA ALA A 104 3.04 -17.23 -18.56
C ALA A 104 4.18 -16.73 -19.47
N ILE A 105 4.54 -17.54 -20.45
CA ILE A 105 5.64 -17.27 -21.38
C ILE A 105 5.36 -17.85 -22.76
N ALA A 106 5.78 -17.15 -23.80
CA ALA A 106 5.71 -17.60 -25.20
C ALA A 106 7.01 -17.31 -25.95
N PHE A 107 7.33 -18.19 -26.90
CA PHE A 107 8.53 -18.15 -27.72
C PHE A 107 8.14 -17.92 -29.17
N TYR A 108 8.80 -16.99 -29.84
CA TYR A 108 8.56 -16.62 -31.22
C TYR A 108 9.85 -16.65 -32.03
N ARG A 109 9.73 -16.92 -33.33
CA ARG A 109 10.80 -16.80 -34.30
C ARG A 109 10.31 -16.00 -35.51
N LYS A 110 10.94 -14.86 -35.79
CA LYS A 110 10.56 -13.92 -36.86
C LYS A 110 9.06 -13.61 -36.83
N GLY A 111 8.55 -13.24 -35.67
CA GLY A 111 7.13 -12.95 -35.41
C GLY A 111 6.19 -14.16 -35.32
N LYS A 112 6.65 -15.39 -35.61
CA LYS A 112 5.79 -16.60 -35.58
C LYS A 112 5.90 -17.34 -34.26
N LEU A 113 4.76 -17.63 -33.63
CA LEU A 113 4.68 -18.40 -32.39
C LEU A 113 5.26 -19.81 -32.57
N GLN A 114 6.15 -20.21 -31.68
CA GLN A 114 6.76 -21.55 -31.61
C GLN A 114 6.11 -22.39 -30.51
N LYS A 115 6.03 -21.83 -29.30
CA LYS A 115 5.46 -22.50 -28.11
C LYS A 115 4.98 -21.46 -27.11
N LYS A 116 3.97 -21.82 -26.32
CA LYS A 116 3.49 -21.04 -25.18
C LYS A 116 3.18 -21.94 -24.00
N TYR A 117 3.28 -21.39 -22.80
CA TYR A 117 2.94 -22.05 -21.55
C TYR A 117 2.03 -21.15 -20.73
N LYS A 118 1.04 -21.75 -20.08
CA LYS A 118 0.20 -21.08 -19.08
C LYS A 118 0.89 -21.12 -17.71
N VAL A 119 0.44 -20.29 -16.77
CA VAL A 119 0.98 -20.28 -15.40
C VAL A 119 0.84 -21.66 -14.74
N ASN A 120 -0.34 -22.27 -14.80
CA ASN A 120 -0.57 -23.63 -14.29
C ASN A 120 0.23 -24.74 -15.01
N ASN A 121 0.87 -24.45 -16.15
CA ASN A 121 1.81 -25.40 -16.77
C ASN A 121 3.19 -25.37 -16.10
N LEU A 122 3.58 -24.23 -15.53
CA LEU A 122 4.93 -23.97 -15.01
C LEU A 122 4.98 -23.98 -13.47
N VAL A 123 4.00 -23.35 -12.80
CA VAL A 123 3.91 -23.39 -11.33
C VAL A 123 3.21 -24.67 -10.91
N LYS A 124 3.86 -25.46 -10.05
CA LYS A 124 3.36 -26.75 -9.54
C LYS A 124 2.71 -26.59 -8.18
N ASP A 125 3.24 -25.73 -7.33
CA ASP A 125 2.59 -25.34 -6.07
C ASP A 125 1.92 -23.97 -6.23
N LEU A 126 0.63 -23.98 -6.58
CA LEU A 126 -0.14 -22.75 -6.76
C LEU A 126 -0.37 -21.98 -5.45
N SER A 127 -0.18 -22.60 -4.28
CA SER A 127 -0.23 -21.90 -2.99
C SER A 127 0.94 -20.92 -2.79
N LYS A 128 1.97 -21.02 -3.64
CA LYS A 128 3.12 -20.11 -3.69
C LYS A 128 2.93 -18.94 -4.64
N VAL A 129 1.80 -18.84 -5.33
CA VAL A 129 1.46 -17.67 -6.14
C VAL A 129 0.98 -16.57 -5.21
N ASP A 130 1.52 -15.37 -5.34
CA ASP A 130 1.11 -14.24 -4.50
C ASP A 130 -0.11 -13.57 -5.13
N HIS A 131 -1.12 -13.28 -4.30
CA HIS A 131 -2.38 -12.70 -4.74
C HIS A 131 -2.54 -11.29 -4.19
N SER A 132 -3.00 -10.39 -5.05
CA SER A 132 -3.66 -9.15 -4.66
C SER A 132 -5.18 -9.30 -4.86
N VAL A 133 -5.92 -8.22 -4.66
CA VAL A 133 -7.38 -8.19 -4.91
C VAL A 133 -7.71 -8.36 -6.39
N SER A 134 -6.85 -7.88 -7.30
CA SER A 134 -7.15 -7.80 -8.75
C SER A 134 -6.27 -8.71 -9.62
N HIS A 135 -5.17 -9.22 -9.08
CA HIS A 135 -4.16 -9.94 -9.87
C HIS A 135 -3.32 -10.88 -9.03
N TYR A 136 -2.41 -11.59 -9.69
CA TYR A 136 -1.44 -12.44 -9.02
C TYR A 136 -0.06 -12.39 -9.68
N THR A 137 0.97 -12.69 -8.91
CA THR A 137 2.36 -12.81 -9.40
C THR A 137 2.87 -14.24 -9.19
N TRP A 138 3.44 -14.81 -10.24
CA TRP A 138 3.81 -16.23 -10.28
C TRP A 138 5.31 -16.48 -10.52
N THR A 139 6.08 -15.41 -10.75
CA THR A 139 7.54 -15.45 -10.84
C THR A 139 8.15 -15.26 -9.46
N ALA A 140 9.34 -15.82 -9.25
CA ALA A 140 10.10 -15.50 -8.04
C ALA A 140 10.61 -14.05 -8.08
N GLU A 141 10.55 -13.37 -6.94
CA GLU A 141 11.00 -11.99 -6.74
C GLU A 141 12.50 -11.96 -6.39
N VAL A 142 12.95 -12.91 -5.56
CA VAL A 142 14.37 -13.13 -5.24
C VAL A 142 14.79 -14.45 -5.85
N THR A 143 15.96 -14.48 -6.49
CA THR A 143 16.51 -15.69 -7.13
C THR A 143 18.04 -15.68 -7.03
N THR A 144 18.66 -16.86 -6.99
CA THR A 144 20.11 -17.01 -7.22
C THR A 144 20.41 -17.33 -8.68
N VAL A 145 19.40 -17.83 -9.41
CA VAL A 145 19.47 -18.07 -10.85
C VAL A 145 18.83 -16.91 -11.60
N LYS A 146 19.60 -16.26 -12.48
CA LYS A 146 19.12 -15.14 -13.29
C LYS A 146 18.09 -15.60 -14.32
N THR A 147 16.87 -15.07 -14.26
CA THR A 147 15.88 -15.14 -15.36
C THR A 147 16.37 -14.33 -16.56
N GLY A 148 16.33 -14.91 -17.76
CA GLY A 148 16.81 -14.27 -18.99
C GLY A 148 17.54 -15.21 -19.95
N PHE A 149 18.10 -14.66 -21.03
CA PHE A 149 18.92 -15.42 -21.97
C PHE A 149 20.24 -15.91 -21.34
N SER A 150 20.68 -17.10 -21.75
CA SER A 150 22.08 -17.52 -21.59
C SER A 150 23.02 -16.61 -22.38
N ASN A 151 24.31 -16.63 -22.04
CA ASN A 151 25.33 -15.86 -22.75
C ASN A 151 25.43 -16.21 -24.25
N ASP A 152 25.10 -17.45 -24.63
CA ASP A 152 25.07 -17.88 -26.03
C ASP A 152 23.67 -17.75 -26.69
N HIS A 153 22.69 -17.23 -25.96
CA HIS A 153 21.30 -17.02 -26.38
C HIS A 153 20.56 -18.27 -26.88
N LYS A 154 21.09 -19.47 -26.65
CA LYS A 154 20.42 -20.72 -27.02
C LYS A 154 19.34 -21.09 -26.03
N THR A 155 19.48 -20.68 -24.78
CA THR A 155 18.50 -20.96 -23.72
C THR A 155 17.94 -19.70 -23.09
N TYR A 156 16.71 -19.81 -22.59
CA TYR A 156 16.08 -18.81 -21.74
C TYR A 156 15.77 -19.45 -20.39
N THR A 157 16.20 -18.82 -19.30
CA THR A 157 15.97 -19.29 -17.94
C THR A 157 14.80 -18.52 -17.31
N LEU A 158 13.94 -19.22 -16.58
CA LEU A 158 12.80 -18.66 -15.84
C LEU A 158 12.74 -19.30 -14.46
N VAL A 159 12.54 -18.49 -13.43
CA VAL A 159 12.31 -18.96 -12.05
C VAL A 159 10.90 -18.60 -11.60
N THR A 160 10.12 -19.62 -11.21
CA THR A 160 8.75 -19.49 -10.73
C THR A 160 8.68 -19.31 -9.21
N SER A 161 7.55 -18.80 -8.70
CA SER A 161 7.34 -18.50 -7.28
C SER A 161 7.39 -19.74 -6.37
N ASP A 162 7.16 -20.93 -6.93
CA ASP A 162 7.36 -22.22 -6.28
C ASP A 162 8.79 -22.77 -6.41
N LYS A 163 9.76 -21.88 -6.69
CA LYS A 163 11.20 -22.14 -6.72
C LYS A 163 11.68 -23.03 -7.86
N LEU A 164 10.83 -23.36 -8.82
CA LEU A 164 11.24 -24.13 -9.98
C LEU A 164 11.95 -23.26 -11.00
N VAL A 165 13.07 -23.78 -11.49
CA VAL A 165 13.85 -23.21 -12.58
C VAL A 165 13.58 -24.01 -13.84
N TYR A 166 13.24 -23.30 -14.91
CA TYR A 166 13.06 -23.84 -16.25
C TYR A 166 14.12 -23.26 -17.18
N GLU A 167 14.83 -24.12 -17.90
CA GLU A 167 15.65 -23.73 -19.04
C GLU A 167 14.93 -24.15 -20.32
N PHE A 168 14.62 -23.17 -21.16
CA PHE A 168 13.92 -23.38 -22.44
C PHE A 168 14.90 -23.24 -23.60
N ASP A 169 14.75 -24.09 -24.61
CA ASP A 169 15.37 -23.88 -25.92
C ASP A 169 14.70 -22.66 -26.59
N VAL A 170 15.47 -21.63 -26.91
CA VAL A 170 14.92 -20.35 -27.44
C VAL A 170 14.27 -20.53 -28.80
N LYS A 171 14.80 -21.44 -29.63
CA LYS A 171 14.34 -21.66 -31.01
C LYS A 171 12.98 -22.34 -31.07
N THR A 172 12.73 -23.28 -30.18
CA THR A 172 11.55 -24.16 -30.18
C THR A 172 10.60 -23.89 -29.01
N GLY A 173 11.07 -23.20 -27.98
CA GLY A 173 10.39 -22.99 -26.71
C GLY A 173 10.20 -24.28 -25.89
N LYS A 174 10.88 -25.39 -26.21
CA LYS A 174 10.79 -26.62 -25.43
C LYS A 174 11.54 -26.48 -24.11
N ILE A 175 10.98 -26.99 -23.02
CA ILE A 175 11.71 -27.14 -21.75
C ILE A 175 12.82 -28.18 -21.95
N LEU A 176 14.06 -27.76 -21.72
CA LEU A 176 15.26 -28.60 -21.77
C LEU A 176 15.58 -29.17 -20.38
N LYS A 177 15.49 -28.33 -19.36
CA LYS A 177 15.85 -28.68 -17.98
C LYS A 177 14.84 -28.09 -16.99
N LYS A 178 14.64 -28.83 -15.90
CA LYS A 178 13.85 -28.42 -14.74
C LYS A 178 14.62 -28.77 -13.46
N TYR A 179 14.77 -27.82 -12.55
CA TYR A 179 15.41 -28.01 -11.24
C TYR A 179 14.88 -26.98 -10.23
N LEU A 180 15.40 -26.99 -9.01
CA LEU A 180 15.01 -26.05 -7.94
C LEU A 180 16.09 -25.00 -7.70
N ASP A 181 15.67 -23.75 -7.47
CA ASP A 181 16.46 -22.70 -6.82
C ASP A 181 15.97 -22.59 -5.37
N PRO A 182 16.57 -23.30 -4.40
CA PRO A 182 16.06 -23.33 -3.02
C PRO A 182 16.05 -21.95 -2.34
N ALA A 183 16.87 -21.02 -2.84
CA ALA A 183 16.94 -19.65 -2.35
C ALA A 183 15.93 -18.71 -3.02
N ALA A 184 15.21 -19.17 -4.05
CA ALA A 184 14.15 -18.39 -4.66
C ALA A 184 13.03 -18.12 -3.65
N LYS A 185 12.49 -16.90 -3.71
CA LYS A 185 11.41 -16.43 -2.83
C LYS A 185 10.39 -15.67 -3.65
N ASN A 186 9.13 -15.88 -3.32
CA ASN A 186 8.05 -15.05 -3.81
C ASN A 186 8.00 -13.71 -3.03
N PHE A 187 7.09 -12.82 -3.39
CA PHE A 187 6.96 -11.51 -2.79
C PHE A 187 6.54 -11.56 -1.32
N ILE A 188 5.62 -12.47 -0.95
CA ILE A 188 5.17 -12.63 0.44
C ILE A 188 6.31 -13.15 1.32
N GLU A 189 7.07 -14.15 0.86
CA GLU A 189 8.22 -14.69 1.57
C GLU A 189 9.29 -13.60 1.79
N LYS A 190 9.62 -12.82 0.74
CA LYS A 190 10.53 -11.67 0.85
C LYS A 190 10.02 -10.64 1.86
N ARG A 191 8.77 -10.19 1.75
CA ARG A 191 8.18 -9.21 2.68
C ARG A 191 8.16 -9.72 4.12
N LYS A 192 7.89 -11.00 4.33
CA LYS A 192 7.93 -11.61 5.66
C LYS A 192 9.35 -11.55 6.23
N GLU A 193 10.37 -11.91 5.47
CA GLU A 193 11.76 -11.82 5.94
C GLU A 193 12.20 -10.38 6.22
N GLU A 194 11.79 -9.43 5.37
CA GLU A 194 12.03 -8.01 5.59
C GLU A 194 11.34 -7.54 6.88
N SER A 195 10.08 -7.93 7.10
CA SER A 195 9.30 -7.67 8.31
C SER A 195 9.97 -8.26 9.56
N ASP A 196 10.35 -9.54 9.51
CA ASP A 196 11.01 -10.25 10.61
C ASP A 196 12.38 -9.61 10.92
N ALA A 197 13.09 -9.13 9.89
CA ALA A 197 14.37 -8.46 10.05
C ALA A 197 14.23 -7.08 10.72
N VAL A 198 13.26 -6.26 10.31
CA VAL A 198 13.00 -4.97 10.96
C VAL A 198 12.46 -5.17 12.38
N GLU A 199 11.65 -6.21 12.63
CA GLU A 199 11.17 -6.53 13.98
C GLU A 199 12.32 -6.94 14.91
N LYS A 200 13.19 -7.85 14.45
CA LYS A 200 14.39 -8.26 15.19
C LYS A 200 15.29 -7.06 15.51
N GLN A 201 15.44 -6.13 14.56
CA GLN A 201 16.21 -4.91 14.78
C GLN A 201 15.53 -3.98 15.79
N GLY A 202 14.20 -3.83 15.75
CA GLY A 202 13.43 -3.06 16.71
C GLY A 202 13.56 -3.60 18.14
N LEU A 203 13.48 -4.92 18.31
CA LEU A 203 13.67 -5.60 19.60
C LEU A 203 15.10 -5.41 20.13
N LYS A 204 16.11 -5.44 19.26
CA LYS A 204 17.49 -5.15 19.63
C LYS A 204 17.67 -3.71 20.10
N ILE A 205 17.06 -2.73 19.43
CA ILE A 205 17.11 -1.33 19.85
C ILE A 205 16.43 -1.14 21.22
N LYS A 206 15.27 -1.78 21.39
CA LYS A 206 14.52 -1.74 22.66
C LYS A 206 15.35 -2.28 23.83
N SER A 207 16.06 -3.40 23.66
CA SER A 207 16.89 -3.96 24.73
C SER A 207 18.11 -3.08 25.09
N MET A 208 18.52 -2.19 24.19
CA MET A 208 19.61 -1.23 24.39
C MET A 208 19.14 0.12 24.96
N THR A 209 17.83 0.37 25.02
CA THR A 209 17.24 1.66 25.44
C THR A 209 16.32 1.42 26.64
N PRO A 210 16.81 1.57 27.88
CA PRO A 210 16.04 1.29 29.11
C PRO A 210 14.68 1.98 29.16
N GLU A 211 14.58 3.19 28.62
CA GLU A 211 13.35 3.98 28.56
C GLU A 211 12.26 3.30 27.72
N LEU A 212 12.63 2.54 26.69
CA LEU A 212 11.67 1.75 25.89
C LEU A 212 11.19 0.49 26.62
N ILE A 213 11.98 -0.04 27.55
CA ILE A 213 11.58 -1.19 28.38
C ILE A 213 10.52 -0.76 29.39
N GLU A 214 10.53 0.51 29.83
CA GLU A 214 9.53 1.03 30.77
C GLU A 214 8.10 0.91 30.24
N PHE A 215 7.90 0.99 28.92
CA PHE A 215 6.60 0.78 28.27
C PHE A 215 6.02 -0.62 28.55
N ASP A 216 6.86 -1.65 28.73
CA ASP A 216 6.38 -3.01 29.00
C ASP A 216 5.68 -3.15 30.35
N LYS A 217 5.83 -2.19 31.27
CA LYS A 217 5.08 -2.20 32.53
C LYS A 217 3.59 -1.90 32.29
N TYR A 218 3.30 -1.05 31.33
CA TYR A 218 1.96 -0.51 31.08
C TYR A 218 1.28 -1.10 29.85
N PHE A 219 2.08 -1.54 28.87
CA PHE A 219 1.62 -1.97 27.56
C PHE A 219 2.15 -3.35 27.17
N ASN A 220 1.37 -4.07 26.37
CA ASN A 220 1.88 -5.11 25.50
C ASN A 220 2.40 -4.42 24.22
N CYS A 221 3.71 -4.49 23.99
CA CYS A 221 4.32 -3.94 22.79
C CYS A 221 4.24 -4.97 21.65
N GLU A 222 3.49 -4.65 20.59
CA GLU A 222 3.41 -5.45 19.37
C GLU A 222 4.10 -4.73 18.21
N ARG A 223 4.48 -5.47 17.16
CA ARG A 223 5.10 -4.94 15.93
C ARG A 223 6.26 -3.96 16.23
N THR A 224 7.19 -4.41 17.07
CA THR A 224 8.34 -3.60 17.48
C THR A 224 9.39 -3.57 16.37
N GLU A 225 9.39 -2.54 15.54
CA GLU A 225 10.16 -2.41 14.30
C GLU A 225 11.31 -1.39 14.45
N GLY A 226 12.46 -1.68 13.85
CA GLY A 226 13.58 -0.76 13.66
C GLY A 226 13.81 -0.52 12.18
N LEU A 227 13.35 0.63 11.68
CA LEU A 227 13.26 0.93 10.25
C LEU A 227 14.56 1.60 9.77
N TYR A 228 15.38 0.85 9.05
CA TYR A 228 16.58 1.32 8.36
C TYR A 228 16.47 0.93 6.89
N GLY A 229 16.00 1.85 6.05
CA GLY A 229 15.76 1.62 4.64
C GLY A 229 14.91 2.76 4.09
N GLY A 230 15.30 3.28 2.92
CA GLY A 230 14.75 4.51 2.35
C GLY A 230 13.22 4.60 2.38
N GLY A 231 12.73 5.81 2.65
CA GLY A 231 11.31 6.12 2.79
C GLY A 231 11.08 7.15 3.89
N GLU A 232 9.82 7.51 4.13
CA GLU A 232 9.45 8.52 5.12
C GLU A 232 9.78 8.12 6.57
N PHE A 233 9.92 6.82 6.83
CA PHE A 233 10.17 6.26 8.17
C PHE A 233 11.61 5.80 8.40
N GLU A 234 12.54 6.16 7.52
CA GLU A 234 13.95 5.81 7.70
C GLU A 234 14.51 6.42 9.00
N GLY A 235 15.23 5.60 9.77
CA GLY A 235 15.79 6.01 11.05
C GLY A 235 14.76 6.12 12.16
N MET A 236 13.68 5.34 12.11
CA MET A 236 12.66 5.31 13.16
C MET A 236 12.54 3.94 13.84
N TRP A 237 12.35 3.98 15.16
CA TRP A 237 11.88 2.86 15.95
C TRP A 237 10.38 3.03 16.13
N ARG A 238 9.63 1.93 15.98
CA ARG A 238 8.17 1.95 16.06
C ARG A 238 7.68 0.76 16.87
N THR A 239 6.61 0.94 17.63
CA THR A 239 5.85 -0.18 18.19
C THR A 239 4.39 0.21 18.34
N ASP A 240 3.51 -0.78 18.35
CA ASP A 240 2.14 -0.59 18.82
C ASP A 240 2.03 -0.95 20.29
N LEU A 241 1.47 -0.03 21.05
CA LEU A 241 1.21 -0.15 22.48
C LEU A 241 -0.24 -0.53 22.70
N ILE A 242 -0.48 -1.68 23.31
CA ILE A 242 -1.82 -2.12 23.74
C ILE A 242 -1.85 -2.06 25.28
N PRO A 243 -2.75 -1.29 25.90
CA PRO A 243 -2.79 -1.16 27.36
C PRO A 243 -3.06 -2.52 28.02
N LYS A 244 -2.31 -2.82 29.08
CA LYS A 244 -2.54 -4.02 29.90
C LYS A 244 -3.76 -3.88 30.79
N GLU A 245 -4.01 -2.67 31.29
CA GLU A 245 -5.20 -2.36 32.06
C GLU A 245 -6.42 -2.36 31.14
N LYS A 246 -7.54 -2.93 31.63
CA LYS A 246 -8.80 -2.89 30.90
C LYS A 246 -9.32 -1.46 30.83
N GLN A 247 -9.68 -1.03 29.62
CA GLN A 247 -10.17 0.31 29.33
C GLN A 247 -11.64 0.28 28.91
N LEU A 248 -12.28 1.45 28.88
CA LEU A 248 -13.67 1.58 28.46
C LEU A 248 -13.88 1.10 27.01
N TYR A 249 -12.98 1.49 26.11
CA TYR A 249 -12.96 1.06 24.71
C TYR A 249 -11.61 0.37 24.40
N PRO A 250 -11.58 -0.60 23.47
CA PRO A 250 -10.33 -1.13 22.95
C PRO A 250 -9.53 -0.01 22.28
N TRP A 251 -8.24 0.10 22.58
CA TRP A 251 -7.38 1.06 21.91
C TRP A 251 -5.94 0.59 21.79
N ARG A 252 -5.23 1.19 20.84
CA ARG A 252 -3.78 1.07 20.67
C ARG A 252 -3.14 2.40 20.35
N CYS A 253 -1.86 2.56 20.67
CA CYS A 253 -1.07 3.71 20.23
C CYS A 253 0.14 3.24 19.44
N THR A 254 0.26 3.68 18.19
CA THR A 254 1.50 3.53 17.43
C THR A 254 2.45 4.64 17.83
N VAL A 255 3.49 4.30 18.57
CA VAL A 255 4.56 5.26 18.90
C VAL A 255 5.70 5.14 17.92
N ARG A 256 6.29 6.28 17.56
CA ARG A 256 7.47 6.34 16.70
C ARG A 256 8.51 7.22 17.37
N PHE A 257 9.75 6.76 17.43
CA PHE A 257 10.86 7.54 17.96
C PHE A 257 12.02 7.55 16.97
N THR A 258 12.70 8.68 16.84
CA THR A 258 13.91 8.78 16.02
C THR A 258 15.04 7.93 16.60
N ILE A 259 15.72 7.18 15.73
CA ILE A 259 16.92 6.42 16.07
C ILE A 259 18.14 7.25 15.67
N PRO A 260 18.89 7.82 16.63
CA PRO A 260 20.14 8.52 16.34
C PRO A 260 21.24 7.54 15.89
N GLU A 261 22.38 8.09 15.44
CA GLU A 261 23.52 7.32 14.91
C GLU A 261 24.07 6.28 15.91
N ASP A 262 24.05 6.60 17.21
CA ASP A 262 24.51 5.69 18.28
C ASP A 262 23.49 4.58 18.61
N LYS A 263 22.36 4.56 17.91
CA LYS A 263 21.25 3.59 18.02
C LYS A 263 20.56 3.58 19.38
N LYS A 264 20.73 4.63 20.20
CA LYS A 264 20.00 4.81 21.46
C LYS A 264 18.83 5.75 21.24
N VAL A 265 17.63 5.20 21.24
CA VAL A 265 16.43 5.98 20.95
C VAL A 265 16.23 7.06 22.02
N GLN A 266 16.00 8.30 21.59
CA GLN A 266 15.65 9.39 22.50
C GLN A 266 14.15 9.34 22.79
N VAL A 267 13.79 8.72 23.92
CA VAL A 267 12.41 8.61 24.38
C VAL A 267 12.02 9.90 25.10
N LYS A 268 11.20 10.73 24.45
CA LYS A 268 10.71 11.99 25.04
C LYS A 268 9.29 11.89 25.60
N LEU A 269 8.49 10.95 25.11
CA LEU A 269 7.17 10.63 25.63
C LEU A 269 7.27 9.45 26.60
N LYS A 270 6.73 9.62 27.80
CA LYS A 270 6.66 8.57 28.81
C LYS A 270 5.39 7.74 28.63
N PRO A 271 5.36 6.49 29.13
CA PRO A 271 4.15 5.66 29.12
C PRO A 271 2.93 6.36 29.72
N GLU A 272 3.12 7.14 30.78
CA GLU A 272 2.06 7.89 31.46
C GLU A 272 1.45 8.97 30.58
N ASP A 273 2.25 9.64 29.74
CA ASP A 273 1.76 10.65 28.79
C ASP A 273 0.78 10.01 27.77
N ILE A 274 1.06 8.78 27.34
CA ILE A 274 0.20 8.02 26.42
C ILE A 274 -1.08 7.57 27.10
N LEU A 275 -1.03 7.18 28.38
CA LEU A 275 -2.23 6.86 29.16
C LEU A 275 -3.09 8.09 29.43
N GLU A 276 -2.48 9.24 29.75
CA GLU A 276 -3.15 10.52 29.93
C GLU A 276 -3.85 10.93 28.63
N LEU A 277 -3.19 10.80 27.48
CA LEU A 277 -3.77 11.06 26.16
C LEU A 277 -5.09 10.30 25.93
N TYR A 278 -5.15 9.01 26.26
CA TYR A 278 -6.41 8.25 26.16
C TYR A 278 -7.48 8.76 27.13
N ARG A 279 -7.10 9.07 28.37
CA ARG A 279 -8.03 9.59 29.39
C ARG A 279 -8.59 10.95 29.01
N ASP A 280 -7.74 11.85 28.53
CA ASP A 280 -8.13 13.19 28.08
C ASP A 280 -9.10 13.09 26.91
N PHE A 281 -8.75 12.28 25.89
CA PHE A 281 -9.62 12.05 24.75
C PHE A 281 -10.98 11.50 25.16
N THR A 282 -11.01 10.39 25.89
CA THR A 282 -12.28 9.72 26.26
C THR A 282 -13.07 10.43 27.36
N SER A 283 -12.45 11.35 28.12
CA SER A 283 -13.16 12.15 29.12
C SER A 283 -13.91 13.33 28.51
N SER A 284 -13.55 13.73 27.30
CA SER A 284 -14.16 14.87 26.64
C SER A 284 -15.64 14.63 26.34
N ARG A 285 -16.42 15.71 26.37
CA ARG A 285 -17.86 15.65 26.11
C ARG A 285 -18.16 15.20 24.68
N PHE A 286 -17.37 15.69 23.73
CA PHE A 286 -17.46 15.30 22.33
C PHE A 286 -17.20 13.80 22.16
N ALA A 287 -16.06 13.31 22.67
CA ALA A 287 -15.70 11.90 22.52
C ALA A 287 -16.72 10.99 23.18
N LYS A 288 -17.22 11.29 24.39
CA LYS A 288 -18.27 10.48 25.03
C LYS A 288 -19.53 10.39 24.18
N THR A 289 -20.06 11.54 23.79
CA THR A 289 -21.29 11.61 22.98
C THR A 289 -21.11 10.88 21.66
N PHE A 290 -19.95 11.05 21.04
CA PHE A 290 -19.62 10.46 19.75
C PHE A 290 -19.41 8.95 19.85
N LEU A 291 -18.52 8.50 20.75
CA LEU A 291 -18.15 7.09 20.92
C LEU A 291 -19.35 6.24 21.38
N ASP A 292 -20.21 6.75 22.28
CA ASP A 292 -21.41 6.04 22.74
C ASP A 292 -22.45 5.82 21.63
N SER A 293 -22.37 6.60 20.55
CA SER A 293 -23.26 6.47 19.39
C SER A 293 -22.76 5.46 18.35
N LEU A 294 -21.52 4.98 18.48
CA LEU A 294 -20.84 4.16 17.49
C LEU A 294 -20.60 2.73 18.01
N ASN A 295 -20.60 1.77 17.08
CA ASN A 295 -20.17 0.41 17.38
C ASN A 295 -18.64 0.33 17.26
N ILE A 296 -17.94 0.85 18.27
CA ILE A 296 -16.47 0.97 18.29
C ILE A 296 -15.81 -0.40 18.17
N ILE A 297 -14.88 -0.51 17.22
CA ILE A 297 -13.98 -1.66 17.08
C ILE A 297 -12.70 -1.36 17.86
N GLU A 298 -12.05 -0.23 17.58
CA GLU A 298 -10.78 0.18 18.19
C GLU A 298 -10.60 1.71 18.08
N ILE A 299 -9.96 2.32 19.06
CA ILE A 299 -9.42 3.67 18.97
C ILE A 299 -7.90 3.58 18.76
N ARG A 300 -7.37 4.19 17.71
CA ARG A 300 -5.95 4.21 17.40
C ARG A 300 -5.39 5.61 17.62
N PHE A 301 -4.28 5.71 18.33
CA PHE A 301 -3.51 6.95 18.44
C PHE A 301 -2.18 6.81 17.72
N ARG A 302 -1.61 7.94 17.29
CA ARG A 302 -0.30 7.98 16.65
C ARG A 302 0.55 9.07 17.26
N THR A 303 1.80 8.75 17.61
CA THR A 303 2.77 9.73 18.10
C THR A 303 4.05 9.70 17.27
N LYS A 304 4.81 10.79 17.34
CA LYS A 304 6.09 10.93 16.64
C LYS A 304 7.07 11.74 17.50
N SER A 305 8.11 11.07 17.98
CA SER A 305 9.20 11.62 18.78
C SER A 305 8.71 12.29 20.07
N ASP A 306 8.57 13.61 20.09
CA ASP A 306 8.06 14.40 21.21
C ASP A 306 6.64 14.93 20.99
N ARG A 307 5.94 14.44 19.96
CA ARG A 307 4.60 14.89 19.57
C ARG A 307 3.57 13.82 19.82
N LEU A 308 2.38 14.23 20.27
CA LEU A 308 1.18 13.39 20.46
C LEU A 308 0.38 13.15 19.15
N ASN A 309 0.98 13.51 18.02
CA ASN A 309 0.49 13.29 16.65
C ASN A 309 1.64 12.90 15.73
N SER A 310 1.32 12.44 14.52
CA SER A 310 2.30 12.04 13.50
C SER A 310 2.42 12.96 12.29
N LEU A 311 1.55 13.96 12.17
CA LEU A 311 1.39 14.80 10.97
C LEU A 311 2.44 15.93 10.82
N GLY A 312 3.23 16.23 11.86
CA GLY A 312 4.39 17.10 11.71
C GLY A 312 4.06 18.52 11.23
N GLU A 313 4.48 18.87 10.02
CA GLU A 313 4.29 20.19 9.40
C GLU A 313 2.81 20.52 9.16
N GLU A 314 1.97 19.55 8.81
CA GLU A 314 0.54 19.76 8.55
C GLU A 314 -0.19 20.29 9.80
N THR A 315 0.22 19.85 10.99
CA THR A 315 -0.34 20.35 12.25
C THR A 315 0.00 21.82 12.49
N GLU A 316 1.19 22.26 12.07
CA GLU A 316 1.59 23.68 12.13
C GLU A 316 0.77 24.54 11.16
N GLU A 317 0.46 24.01 9.97
CA GLU A 317 -0.43 24.67 9.02
C GLU A 317 -1.84 24.84 9.60
N TYR A 318 -2.40 23.79 10.20
CA TYR A 318 -3.71 23.87 10.86
C TYR A 318 -3.70 24.83 12.04
N ALA A 319 -2.66 24.81 12.87
CA ALA A 319 -2.48 25.77 13.96
C ALA A 319 -2.49 27.22 13.46
N THR A 320 -1.78 27.49 12.36
CA THR A 320 -1.75 28.82 11.74
C THR A 320 -3.13 29.22 11.23
N MET A 321 -3.85 28.31 10.55
CA MET A 321 -5.21 28.55 10.08
C MET A 321 -6.17 28.88 11.22
N LEU A 322 -6.12 28.11 12.31
CA LEU A 322 -6.96 28.32 13.49
C LEU A 322 -6.67 29.66 14.15
N SER A 323 -5.40 29.99 14.36
CA SER A 323 -4.98 31.27 14.94
C SER A 323 -5.48 32.45 14.10
N ASN A 324 -5.39 32.34 12.78
CA ASN A 324 -5.88 33.40 11.87
C ASN A 324 -7.41 33.56 11.89
N ASN A 325 -8.15 32.55 12.36
CA ASN A 325 -9.60 32.60 12.54
C ASN A 325 -10.02 32.88 14.00
N GLY A 326 -9.07 33.32 14.85
CA GLY A 326 -9.35 33.74 16.22
C GLY A 326 -9.45 32.60 17.24
N TYR A 327 -9.12 31.37 16.85
CA TYR A 327 -9.08 30.24 17.77
C TYR A 327 -7.80 30.29 18.60
N LYS A 328 -7.93 29.95 19.90
CA LYS A 328 -6.78 29.70 20.75
C LYS A 328 -6.14 28.37 20.36
N VAL A 329 -4.84 28.40 20.09
CA VAL A 329 -4.06 27.24 19.68
C VAL A 329 -3.00 26.94 20.73
N SER A 330 -2.98 25.69 21.22
CA SER A 330 -1.90 25.17 22.09
C SER A 330 -0.68 24.79 21.25
N ASP A 331 0.43 24.44 21.91
CA ASP A 331 1.59 23.85 21.23
C ASP A 331 1.14 22.61 20.42
N THR A 332 1.49 22.59 19.13
CA THR A 332 1.14 21.53 18.18
C THR A 332 1.71 20.18 18.57
N LYS A 333 2.78 20.14 19.36
CA LYS A 333 3.32 18.89 19.92
C LYS A 333 2.36 18.22 20.90
N GLU A 334 1.48 19.00 21.53
CA GLU A 334 0.50 18.49 22.49
C GLU A 334 -0.82 18.08 21.83
N TRP A 335 -0.97 18.27 20.51
CA TRP A 335 -2.19 17.87 19.81
C TRP A 335 -2.27 16.35 19.68
N ILE A 336 -3.42 15.79 20.04
CA ILE A 336 -3.72 14.36 20.02
C ILE A 336 -4.26 13.98 18.65
N GLU A 337 -3.61 13.03 17.96
CA GLU A 337 -4.15 12.38 16.76
C GLU A 337 -4.88 11.09 17.16
N ALA A 338 -6.19 11.05 16.93
CA ALA A 338 -7.06 9.92 17.27
C ALA A 338 -7.82 9.43 16.04
N ILE A 339 -7.73 8.14 15.75
CA ILE A 339 -8.39 7.47 14.65
C ILE A 339 -9.38 6.46 15.25
N ILE A 340 -10.65 6.59 14.95
CA ILE A 340 -11.71 5.74 15.47
C ILE A 340 -12.12 4.74 14.39
N ASP A 341 -11.90 3.46 14.64
CA ASP A 341 -12.45 2.36 13.84
C ASP A 341 -13.76 1.88 14.46
N PHE A 342 -14.78 1.75 13.64
CA PHE A 342 -16.11 1.32 14.09
C PHE A 342 -16.82 0.53 13.00
N LYS A 343 -17.85 -0.20 13.42
CA LYS A 343 -18.71 -0.95 12.51
C LYS A 343 -19.93 -0.09 12.15
N GLY A 344 -20.06 0.24 10.88
CA GLY A 344 -21.23 0.94 10.36
C GLY A 344 -22.52 0.12 10.50
N LYS A 345 -23.68 0.76 10.30
CA LYS A 345 -25.00 0.10 10.39
C LYS A 345 -25.15 -1.07 9.40
N ASN A 346 -24.45 -1.03 8.27
CA ASN A 346 -24.39 -2.09 7.25
C ASN A 346 -23.39 -3.20 7.59
N GLY A 347 -22.72 -3.13 8.75
CA GLY A 347 -21.71 -4.10 9.17
C GLY A 347 -20.32 -3.88 8.59
N ILE A 348 -20.12 -2.82 7.80
CA ILE A 348 -18.84 -2.49 7.17
C ILE A 348 -17.97 -1.73 8.15
N ASN A 349 -16.69 -2.05 8.20
CA ASN A 349 -15.72 -1.33 9.02
C ASN A 349 -15.47 0.05 8.41
N ARG A 350 -15.50 1.08 9.25
CA ARG A 350 -15.31 2.48 8.91
C ARG A 350 -14.24 3.08 9.81
N MET A 351 -13.68 4.20 9.37
CA MET A 351 -12.62 4.91 10.06
C MET A 351 -12.84 6.42 10.00
N ILE A 352 -12.56 7.13 11.09
CA ILE A 352 -12.55 8.60 11.14
C ILE A 352 -11.31 9.06 11.91
N SER A 353 -10.62 10.08 11.43
CA SER A 353 -9.43 10.67 12.06
C SER A 353 -9.73 12.08 12.58
N PHE A 354 -9.27 12.36 13.79
CA PHE A 354 -9.37 13.67 14.44
C PHE A 354 -8.03 14.15 14.97
N LEU A 355 -7.83 15.47 14.95
CA LEU A 355 -6.85 16.15 15.80
C LEU A 355 -7.55 16.89 16.93
N HIS A 356 -7.00 16.78 18.12
CA HIS A 356 -7.49 17.48 19.30
C HIS A 356 -6.38 18.27 19.98
N PRO A 357 -6.38 19.61 19.88
CA PRO A 357 -5.43 20.44 20.62
C PRO A 357 -5.67 20.31 22.12
N LYS A 358 -4.62 20.02 22.90
CA LYS A 358 -4.73 19.81 24.34
C LYS A 358 -5.35 21.01 25.04
N GLY A 359 -6.34 20.76 25.89
CA GLY A 359 -7.05 21.81 26.65
C GLY A 359 -7.94 22.73 25.81
N SER A 360 -8.19 22.39 24.54
CA SER A 360 -9.17 23.07 23.71
C SER A 360 -10.56 22.45 23.86
N ASP A 361 -11.58 23.23 23.50
CA ASP A 361 -12.96 22.76 23.42
C ASP A 361 -13.32 22.31 21.99
N TYR A 362 -12.34 22.00 21.12
CA TYR A 362 -12.62 21.67 19.74
C TYR A 362 -11.81 20.49 19.17
N TYR A 363 -12.34 19.93 18.07
CA TYR A 363 -11.78 18.81 17.32
C TYR A 363 -11.71 19.17 15.85
N LEU A 364 -10.61 18.79 15.19
CA LEU A 364 -10.41 18.96 13.77
C LEU A 364 -10.63 17.62 13.09
N LEU A 365 -11.56 17.56 12.14
CA LEU A 365 -11.72 16.39 11.28
C LEU A 365 -10.59 16.37 10.26
N ASP A 366 -9.74 15.35 10.36
CA ASP A 366 -8.60 15.14 9.47
C ASP A 366 -9.01 14.25 8.28
N TYR A 367 -9.70 13.15 8.57
CA TYR A 367 -10.13 12.20 7.55
C TYR A 367 -11.49 11.59 7.87
N LEU A 368 -12.35 11.48 6.85
CA LEU A 368 -13.65 10.84 6.91
C LEU A 368 -13.80 9.89 5.72
N ASP A 369 -14.11 8.62 5.97
CA ASP A 369 -14.50 7.67 4.92
C ASP A 369 -15.81 8.16 4.25
N GLU A 370 -15.81 8.29 2.91
CA GLU A 370 -16.75 9.10 2.11
C GLU A 370 -18.24 8.72 2.23
N GLU A 371 -18.58 7.53 2.74
CA GLU A 371 -19.96 7.02 2.82
C GLU A 371 -20.68 7.31 4.16
N LEU A 372 -20.44 8.47 4.78
CA LEU A 372 -20.94 8.81 6.10
C LEU A 372 -22.09 9.85 6.12
N SER A 373 -23.06 9.70 5.23
CA SER A 373 -24.38 10.37 5.35
C SER A 373 -25.09 10.09 6.70
N SER A 374 -24.65 9.06 7.42
CA SER A 374 -25.12 8.76 8.77
C SER A 374 -24.47 9.62 9.88
N LEU A 375 -23.25 10.14 9.68
CA LEU A 375 -22.68 11.12 10.63
C LEU A 375 -23.39 12.46 10.50
N GLU A 376 -23.85 12.83 9.31
CA GLU A 376 -24.71 14.00 9.12
C GLU A 376 -25.96 13.91 10.00
N SER A 377 -26.56 12.72 10.19
CA SER A 377 -27.70 12.56 11.11
C SER A 377 -27.35 12.63 12.60
N LEU A 378 -26.08 12.39 12.95
CA LEU A 378 -25.55 12.52 14.31
C LEU A 378 -25.08 13.95 14.62
N LEU A 379 -24.64 14.69 13.59
CA LEU A 379 -24.07 16.03 13.69
C LEU A 379 -25.05 17.15 13.28
N ASN A 380 -26.08 16.86 12.46
CA ASN A 380 -27.12 17.83 12.11
C ASN A 380 -28.28 17.79 13.12
N ARG A 381 -28.36 18.87 13.92
CA ARG A 381 -29.67 19.36 14.40
C ARG A 381 -30.31 20.39 13.48
N ASP A 382 -29.64 20.85 12.42
CA ASP A 382 -30.26 21.73 11.41
C ASP A 382 -29.79 21.38 9.99
N ASN A 383 -30.75 21.15 9.11
CA ASN A 383 -30.56 20.67 7.74
C ASN A 383 -30.08 21.77 6.79
N SER A 384 -28.79 21.81 6.46
CA SER A 384 -28.31 22.34 5.16
C SER A 384 -26.98 21.69 4.75
N LEU A 385 -27.08 20.79 3.76
CA LEU A 385 -26.00 19.92 3.25
C LEU A 385 -25.00 20.68 2.36
N TYR A 386 -23.71 20.48 2.63
CA TYR A 386 -22.60 20.69 1.69
C TYR A 386 -21.93 19.33 1.44
N ASP A 387 -21.62 19.03 0.18
CA ASP A 387 -20.85 17.84 -0.20
C ASP A 387 -19.46 17.89 0.47
N PHE A 388 -19.19 16.94 1.36
CA PHE A 388 -17.92 16.79 2.08
C PHE A 388 -16.81 16.29 1.14
N TYR A 389 -16.23 17.18 0.35
CA TYR A 389 -14.90 16.93 -0.24
C TYR A 389 -13.83 17.37 0.76
N CYS A 390 -13.48 16.48 1.69
CA CYS A 390 -12.56 16.70 2.81
C CYS A 390 -11.09 16.98 2.43
N TYR A 391 -10.72 17.02 1.15
CA TYR A 391 -9.31 17.21 0.80
C TYR A 391 -8.76 18.63 1.04
N ARG A 392 -9.59 19.64 1.33
CA ARG A 392 -9.13 21.06 1.42
C ARG A 392 -9.86 21.99 2.40
N ASN A 393 -10.85 21.53 3.16
CA ASN A 393 -11.55 22.35 4.16
C ASN A 393 -11.35 21.75 5.55
N LEU A 394 -11.02 22.59 6.54
CA LEU A 394 -10.87 22.18 7.93
C LEU A 394 -12.26 22.21 8.57
N THR A 395 -12.76 21.07 9.03
CA THR A 395 -14.02 20.99 9.77
C THR A 395 -13.72 20.97 11.25
N ILE A 396 -14.28 21.94 11.98
CA ILE A 396 -14.11 22.11 13.42
C ILE A 396 -15.39 21.70 14.11
N PHE A 397 -15.29 20.89 15.16
CA PHE A 397 -16.38 20.63 16.09
C PHE A 397 -16.06 21.31 17.40
N ASP A 398 -16.99 22.11 17.94
CA ASP A 398 -16.88 22.59 19.32
C ASP A 398 -17.32 21.51 20.34
N LYS A 399 -17.21 21.83 21.64
CA LYS A 399 -17.56 20.92 22.75
C LYS A 399 -19.04 20.52 22.80
N ASP A 400 -19.90 21.27 22.13
CA ASP A 400 -21.33 21.01 22.01
C ASP A 400 -21.64 20.23 20.73
N GLY A 401 -20.61 19.90 19.93
CA GLY A 401 -20.72 19.18 18.67
C GLY A 401 -21.15 20.07 17.51
N LYS A 402 -21.15 21.39 17.67
CA LYS A 402 -21.48 22.33 16.60
C LYS A 402 -20.32 22.35 15.61
N MET A 403 -20.67 22.20 14.34
CA MET A 403 -19.73 22.18 13.24
C MET A 403 -19.50 23.59 12.68
N GLU A 404 -18.24 23.95 12.46
CA GLU A 404 -17.82 25.14 11.70
C GLU A 404 -16.85 24.72 10.59
N LEU A 405 -17.10 25.18 9.37
CA LEU A 405 -16.24 24.91 8.22
C LEU A 405 -15.29 26.09 7.99
N ILE A 406 -13.99 25.86 8.10
CA ILE A 406 -12.96 26.82 7.70
C ILE A 406 -12.42 26.43 6.32
N SER A 407 -12.75 27.24 5.32
CA SER A 407 -12.25 27.03 3.95
C SER A 407 -10.84 27.61 3.76
N ARG A 408 -9.96 26.86 3.08
CA ARG A 408 -8.62 27.32 2.67
C ARG A 408 -8.64 28.46 1.64
N ASN A 409 -9.75 28.74 0.96
CA ASN A 409 -9.83 29.69 -0.16
C ASN A 409 -9.64 31.19 0.21
N LYS A 410 -9.17 31.50 1.43
CA LYS A 410 -8.91 32.86 1.90
C LYS A 410 -7.41 33.19 2.10
N TYR A 411 -6.50 32.27 1.76
CA TYR A 411 -5.04 32.47 1.91
C TYR A 411 -4.30 32.32 0.60
#